data_AF-A0A7Z6T937-F1
#
_entry.id   AF-A0A7Z6T937-F1
#
_cell.length_a   1.000
_cell.length_b   1.000
_cell.length_c   1.000
_cell.angle_alpha   90.00
_cell.angle_beta   90.00
_cell.angle_gamma   90.00
#
_symmetry.space_group_name_H-M   'P 1'
#
loop_
_entity.id
_entity.type
_entity.pdbx_description
1 polymer ?
#
loop_
_entity_poly.entity_id
_entity_poly.type
_entity_poly.pdbx_seq_one_letter_code
_entity_poly.pdbx_strand_id
1 'polypeptide(L)'
;MRLLTGIRFDVLELPAEAGRALLRRPVRTGPVLLSGGRMGLLVAAGGADELPGLLDWLEWGPIALDLTAVGAGGRITAPSPRGGGAGSPGAAVWLRPPEPRHGPGPALPALAGFGSSGGDAPDLVRLVDAAATECHRVRLSRARAGLRKGSPADQPLAFS
;
A
#
# COMPACT_ATOMS: atom_id res chain seq x y z
N MET A 1 13.97 -12.66 -8.41
CA MET A 1 13.32 -12.17 -9.66
C MET A 1 12.68 -10.81 -9.40
N ARG A 2 12.52 -9.96 -10.43
CA ARG A 2 11.88 -8.63 -10.32
C ARG A 2 10.73 -8.55 -11.34
N LEU A 3 9.65 -7.86 -10.98
CA LEU A 3 8.50 -7.61 -11.85
C LEU A 3 8.54 -6.16 -12.35
N LEU A 4 8.22 -5.94 -13.62
CA LEU A 4 8.10 -4.62 -14.25
C LEU A 4 6.73 -4.01 -13.94
N THR A 5 6.72 -2.75 -13.51
CA THR A 5 5.50 -1.95 -13.27
C THR A 5 5.19 -1.02 -14.45
N GLY A 6 3.97 -0.50 -14.52
CA GLY A 6 3.44 0.38 -15.58
C GLY A 6 3.13 -0.28 -16.92
N ILE A 7 3.18 -1.61 -17.00
CA ILE A 7 2.70 -2.37 -18.17
C ILE A 7 1.33 -2.97 -17.89
N ARG A 8 1.20 -3.70 -16.78
CA ARG A 8 -0.06 -4.35 -16.36
C ARG A 8 -0.59 -3.86 -15.03
N PHE A 9 0.29 -3.31 -14.20
CA PHE A 9 -0.04 -2.85 -12.87
C PHE A 9 1.00 -1.83 -12.43
N ASP A 10 0.58 -0.94 -11.56
CA ASP A 10 1.45 -0.11 -10.74
C ASP A 10 1.38 -0.55 -9.29
N VAL A 11 2.26 -0.02 -8.45
CA VAL A 11 2.29 -0.36 -7.02
C VAL A 11 2.28 0.89 -6.18
N LEU A 12 1.32 0.97 -5.24
CA LEU A 12 1.33 1.95 -4.16
C LEU A 12 2.06 1.35 -2.95
N GLU A 13 3.16 1.96 -2.54
CA GLU A 13 3.97 1.54 -1.41
C GLU A 13 3.73 2.45 -0.20
N LEU A 14 3.52 1.81 0.96
CA LEU A 14 3.26 2.49 2.21
C LEU A 14 3.92 1.75 3.39
N PRO A 15 4.06 2.39 4.56
CA PRO A 15 4.54 1.70 5.75
C PRO A 15 3.68 0.48 6.07
N ALA A 16 4.29 -0.66 6.40
CA ALA A 16 3.57 -1.91 6.64
C ALA A 16 2.51 -1.80 7.75
N GLU A 17 2.76 -0.94 8.75
CA GLU A 17 1.82 -0.63 9.82
C GLU A 17 0.54 0.06 9.28
N ALA A 18 0.72 1.07 8.42
CA ALA A 18 -0.38 1.79 7.78
C ALA A 18 -1.14 0.87 6.83
N GLY A 19 -0.43 0.05 6.04
CA GLY A 19 -1.06 -0.93 5.15
C GLY A 19 -1.88 -1.99 5.90
N ARG A 20 -1.39 -2.48 7.05
CA ARG A 20 -2.18 -3.39 7.90
C ARG A 20 -3.44 -2.73 8.44
N ALA A 21 -3.39 -1.44 8.78
CA ALA A 21 -4.57 -0.69 9.21
C ALA A 21 -5.55 -0.47 8.06
N LEU A 22 -5.05 -0.15 6.88
CA LEU A 22 -5.84 0.00 5.66
C LEU A 22 -6.61 -1.29 5.32
N LEU A 23 -5.96 -2.45 5.43
CA LEU A 23 -6.59 -3.76 5.18
C LEU A 23 -7.75 -4.11 6.12
N ARG A 24 -7.89 -3.41 7.25
CA ARG A 24 -9.02 -3.56 8.17
C ARG A 24 -10.21 -2.65 7.81
N ARG A 25 -10.03 -1.73 6.87
CA ARG A 25 -11.08 -0.80 6.43
C ARG A 25 -11.93 -1.44 5.33
N PRO A 26 -13.20 -1.02 5.16
CA PRO A 26 -14.08 -1.49 4.10
C PRO A 26 -13.75 -0.81 2.75
N VAL A 27 -12.47 -0.82 2.37
CA VAL A 27 -11.98 -0.32 1.08
C VAL A 27 -11.55 -1.52 0.24
N ARG A 28 -11.83 -1.48 -1.07
CA ARG A 28 -11.32 -2.53 -1.95
C ARG A 28 -9.83 -2.29 -2.09
N THR A 29 -9.07 -3.34 -1.80
CA THR A 29 -7.63 -3.34 -2.02
C THR A 29 -7.35 -4.49 -2.96
N GLY A 30 -6.58 -4.22 -4.01
CA GLY A 30 -6.09 -5.23 -4.92
C GLY A 30 -5.11 -6.23 -4.25
N PRO A 31 -4.34 -6.96 -5.06
CA PRO A 31 -3.29 -7.85 -4.56
C PRO A 31 -2.29 -7.09 -3.69
N VAL A 32 -1.83 -7.72 -2.61
CA VAL A 32 -0.98 -7.06 -1.60
C VAL A 32 0.27 -7.87 -1.31
N LEU A 33 1.41 -7.20 -1.42
CA LEU A 33 2.73 -7.73 -1.05
C LEU A 33 3.28 -7.03 0.19
N LEU A 34 4.12 -7.74 0.93
CA LEU A 34 4.90 -7.22 2.05
C LEU A 34 6.38 -7.43 1.74
N SER A 35 7.19 -6.38 1.82
CA SER A 35 8.65 -6.45 1.65
C SER A 35 9.31 -5.63 2.76
N GLY A 36 9.93 -6.33 3.72
CA GLY A 36 10.50 -5.71 4.91
C GLY A 36 9.47 -4.87 5.68
N GLY A 37 9.77 -3.59 5.86
CA GLY A 37 8.90 -2.62 6.56
C GLY A 37 7.85 -1.94 5.69
N ARG A 38 7.73 -2.30 4.41
CA ARG A 38 6.82 -1.67 3.44
C ARG A 38 5.79 -2.67 2.93
N MET A 39 4.58 -2.19 2.69
CA MET A 39 3.51 -2.93 2.03
C MET A 39 3.28 -2.32 0.64
N GLY A 40 3.06 -3.17 -0.36
CA GLY A 40 2.76 -2.76 -1.73
C GLY A 40 1.36 -3.22 -2.14
N LEU A 41 0.55 -2.29 -2.62
CA LEU A 41 -0.79 -2.55 -3.17
C LEU A 41 -0.70 -2.49 -4.68
N LEU A 42 -1.05 -3.58 -5.36
CA LEU A 42 -1.10 -3.59 -6.82
C LEU A 42 -2.38 -2.88 -7.26
N VAL A 43 -2.20 -1.86 -8.11
CA VAL A 43 -3.27 -1.06 -8.71
C VAL A 43 -3.16 -1.15 -10.24
N ALA A 44 -4.18 -0.66 -10.95
CA ALA A 44 -4.14 -0.60 -12.41
C ALA A 44 -2.94 0.25 -12.89
N ALA A 45 -2.37 -0.12 -14.05
CA ALA A 45 -1.32 0.69 -14.68
C ALA A 45 -1.84 2.11 -14.96
N GLY A 46 -1.02 3.12 -14.68
CA GLY A 46 -1.38 4.55 -14.71
C GLY A 46 -1.69 5.12 -13.33
N GLY A 47 -2.04 4.29 -12.34
CA GLY A 47 -2.35 4.75 -10.98
C GLY A 47 -1.15 5.42 -10.27
N ALA A 48 0.08 5.09 -10.67
CA ALA A 48 1.26 5.77 -10.14
C ALA A 48 1.38 7.22 -10.65
N ASP A 49 0.99 7.46 -11.89
CA ASP A 49 1.03 8.80 -12.50
C ASP A 49 -0.12 9.68 -11.99
N GLU A 50 -1.25 9.06 -11.63
CA GLU A 50 -2.39 9.75 -11.03
C GLU A 50 -2.16 10.11 -9.54
N LEU A 51 -1.32 9.35 -8.82
CA LEU A 51 -1.13 9.51 -7.37
C LEU A 51 -0.81 10.96 -6.95
N PRO A 52 0.15 11.69 -7.57
CA PRO A 52 0.47 13.04 -7.14
C PRO A 52 -0.72 14.00 -7.28
N GLY A 53 -1.47 13.91 -8.39
CA GLY A 53 -2.66 14.73 -8.62
C GLY A 53 -3.79 14.40 -7.66
N LEU A 54 -3.96 13.12 -7.31
CA LEU A 54 -4.92 12.69 -6.31
C LEU A 54 -4.56 13.18 -4.89
N LEU A 55 -3.29 13.12 -4.52
CA LEU A 55 -2.83 13.63 -3.23
C LEU A 55 -3.00 15.14 -3.12
N ASP A 56 -2.75 15.88 -4.21
CA ASP A 56 -2.98 17.32 -4.25
C ASP A 56 -4.48 17.65 -4.12
N TRP A 57 -5.32 16.99 -4.91
CA TRP A 57 -6.77 17.18 -4.89
C TRP A 57 -7.41 16.82 -3.54
N LEU A 58 -6.90 15.80 -2.85
CA LEU A 58 -7.32 15.40 -1.51
C LEU A 58 -6.68 16.24 -0.39
N GLU A 59 -5.93 17.29 -0.71
CA GLU A 59 -5.22 18.19 0.22
C GLU A 59 -4.13 17.50 1.07
N TRP A 60 -3.70 16.31 0.64
CA TRP A 60 -2.61 15.55 1.26
C TRP A 60 -1.22 15.95 0.73
N GLY A 61 -1.12 16.64 -0.41
CA GLY A 61 0.11 16.97 -1.11
C GLY A 61 1.26 17.54 -0.24
N PRO A 62 1.02 18.52 0.65
CA PRO A 62 2.06 19.08 1.53
C PRO A 62 2.53 18.14 2.64
N ILE A 63 1.84 17.03 2.87
CA ILE A 63 2.09 16.14 4.01
C ILE A 63 3.01 14.99 3.57
N ALA A 64 4.16 14.87 4.22
CA ALA A 64 5.06 13.72 4.04
C ALA A 64 4.45 12.44 4.64
N LEU A 65 3.62 11.75 3.84
CA LEU A 65 2.86 10.57 4.24
C LEU A 65 3.65 9.25 4.14
N ASP A 66 4.91 9.26 3.67
CA ASP A 66 5.65 8.05 3.30
C ASP A 66 4.87 7.13 2.32
N LEU A 67 3.88 7.67 1.60
CA LEU A 67 3.13 6.98 0.55
C LEU A 67 3.80 7.29 -0.78
N THR A 68 4.23 6.26 -1.50
CA THR A 68 4.96 6.38 -2.77
C THR A 68 4.33 5.48 -3.82
N ALA A 69 4.50 5.81 -5.10
CA ALA A 69 4.09 4.93 -6.19
C ALA A 69 5.27 4.46 -7.03
N VAL A 70 5.16 3.24 -7.56
CA VAL A 70 6.11 2.64 -8.50
C VAL A 70 5.34 2.37 -9.79
N GLY A 71 5.51 3.28 -10.76
CA GLY A 71 4.83 3.28 -12.06
C GLY A 71 5.67 2.73 -13.21
N ALA A 72 5.46 3.26 -14.40
CA ALA A 72 6.18 2.85 -15.61
C ALA A 72 7.72 2.89 -15.45
N GLY A 73 8.39 1.84 -15.93
CA GLY A 73 9.85 1.68 -15.82
C GLY A 73 10.35 1.26 -14.44
N GLY A 74 9.48 1.32 -13.43
CA GLY A 74 9.73 0.80 -12.09
C GLY A 74 9.84 -0.72 -12.03
N ARG A 75 10.38 -1.21 -10.92
CA ARG A 75 10.60 -2.64 -10.70
C ARG A 75 10.48 -3.01 -9.23
N ILE A 76 9.53 -3.88 -8.91
CA ILE A 76 9.37 -4.46 -7.57
C ILE A 76 10.05 -5.83 -7.48
N THR A 77 10.46 -6.22 -6.29
CA THR A 77 10.93 -7.59 -6.01
C THR A 77 9.75 -8.55 -6.19
N ALA A 78 9.92 -9.58 -7.02
CA ALA A 78 8.89 -10.58 -7.22
C ALA A 78 8.64 -11.32 -5.89
N PRO A 79 7.42 -11.27 -5.35
CA PRO A 79 7.10 -11.99 -4.12
C PRO A 79 7.18 -13.50 -4.32
N SER A 80 7.62 -14.20 -3.28
CA SER A 80 7.72 -15.66 -3.31
C SER A 80 6.32 -16.28 -3.44
N PRO A 81 6.11 -17.24 -4.37
CA PRO A 81 4.86 -17.99 -4.43
C PRO A 81 4.65 -18.77 -3.12
N ARG A 82 3.39 -18.84 -2.65
CA ARG A 82 3.06 -19.58 -1.42
C ARG A 82 3.44 -21.06 -1.59
N GLY A 83 4.33 -21.56 -0.73
CA GLY A 83 4.74 -22.98 -0.70
C GLY A 83 6.21 -23.26 -1.02
N GLY A 84 6.98 -22.28 -1.51
CA GLY A 84 8.44 -22.41 -1.63
C GLY A 84 9.12 -22.11 -0.29
N GLY A 85 9.91 -23.06 0.23
CA GLY A 85 10.55 -23.01 1.54
C GLY A 85 11.28 -21.71 1.87
N ALA A 86 11.36 -21.43 3.18
CA ALA A 86 12.05 -20.32 3.85
C ALA A 86 12.68 -19.30 2.89
N GLY A 87 11.86 -18.33 2.45
CA GLY A 87 12.37 -17.20 1.68
C GLY A 87 13.48 -16.50 2.46
N SER A 88 14.50 -16.03 1.76
CA SER A 88 15.58 -15.25 2.37
C SER A 88 14.99 -14.10 3.21
N PRO A 89 15.57 -13.78 4.39
CA PRO A 89 15.15 -12.62 5.18
C PRO A 89 15.10 -11.37 4.29
N GLY A 90 13.91 -10.77 4.14
CA GLY A 90 13.69 -9.61 3.26
C GLY A 90 13.05 -9.90 1.89
N ALA A 91 12.81 -11.16 1.54
CA ALA A 91 12.05 -11.49 0.33
C ALA A 91 10.61 -10.96 0.41
N ALA A 92 10.10 -10.42 -0.70
CA ALA A 92 8.71 -10.00 -0.77
C ALA A 92 7.77 -11.21 -0.63
N VAL A 93 6.66 -11.06 0.09
CA VAL A 93 5.68 -12.13 0.32
C VAL A 93 4.27 -11.66 0.01
N TRP A 94 3.43 -12.55 -0.53
CA TRP A 94 2.02 -12.26 -0.78
C TRP A 94 1.19 -12.32 0.51
N LEU A 95 0.67 -11.17 0.93
CA LEU A 95 -0.36 -11.10 1.97
C LEU A 95 -1.74 -11.45 1.39
N ARG A 96 -2.06 -10.86 0.23
CA ARG A 96 -3.24 -11.21 -0.59
C ARG A 96 -2.75 -11.47 -2.01
N PRO A 97 -2.66 -12.74 -2.46
CA PRO A 97 -2.19 -13.03 -3.82
C PRO A 97 -3.19 -12.50 -4.85
N PRO A 98 -2.74 -12.18 -6.08
CA PRO A 98 -3.65 -11.92 -7.18
C PRO A 98 -4.48 -13.17 -7.44
N GLU A 99 -5.75 -12.99 -7.79
CA GLU A 99 -6.57 -14.10 -8.25
C GLU A 99 -5.89 -14.74 -9.47
N PRO A 100 -5.72 -16.07 -9.51
CA PRO A 100 -5.22 -16.72 -10.69
C PRO A 100 -6.17 -16.40 -11.84
N ARG A 101 -5.67 -15.67 -12.84
CA ARG A 101 -6.38 -15.49 -14.10
C ARG A 101 -6.71 -16.87 -14.65
N HIS A 102 -7.98 -17.25 -14.64
CA HIS A 102 -8.39 -18.43 -15.36
C HIS A 102 -8.15 -18.16 -16.86
N GLY A 103 -7.36 -19.03 -17.51
CA GLY A 103 -7.18 -18.98 -18.97
C GLY A 103 -8.50 -19.22 -19.70
N PRO A 104 -8.57 -18.98 -21.02
CA PRO A 104 -9.82 -19.02 -21.77
C PRO A 104 -10.37 -20.45 -21.84
N GLY A 105 -11.30 -20.77 -20.96
CA GLY A 105 -12.26 -21.88 -21.11
C GLY A 105 -13.61 -21.32 -21.57
N PRO A 106 -14.44 -22.09 -22.30
CA PRO A 106 -15.64 -21.58 -22.94
C PRO A 106 -16.61 -20.99 -21.90
N ALA A 107 -17.19 -19.85 -22.29
CA ALA A 107 -17.99 -18.97 -21.45
C ALA A 107 -19.14 -19.68 -20.73
N LEU A 108 -19.22 -19.45 -19.42
CA LEU A 108 -20.45 -19.59 -18.62
C LEU A 108 -20.78 -18.22 -17.98
N PRO A 109 -22.05 -17.93 -17.71
CA PRO A 109 -22.56 -16.58 -17.49
C PRO A 109 -21.91 -15.90 -16.28
N ALA A 110 -21.56 -14.63 -16.48
CA ALA A 110 -20.73 -13.82 -15.60
C ALA A 110 -21.29 -13.64 -14.18
N LEU A 111 -20.44 -13.86 -13.18
CA LEU A 111 -20.39 -13.03 -11.98
C LEU A 111 -18.96 -13.04 -11.38
N ALA A 112 -18.41 -11.84 -11.21
CA ALA A 112 -17.22 -11.49 -10.44
C ALA A 112 -15.87 -12.09 -10.88
N GLY A 113 -15.29 -11.51 -11.94
CA GLY A 113 -13.88 -11.68 -12.27
C GLY A 113 -13.35 -10.39 -12.87
N PHE A 114 -12.61 -9.63 -12.06
CA PHE A 114 -11.87 -8.40 -12.37
C PHE A 114 -11.98 -7.89 -13.83
N GLY A 115 -13.01 -7.11 -14.10
CA GLY A 115 -13.19 -6.43 -15.38
C GLY A 115 -12.29 -5.20 -15.46
N SER A 116 -11.17 -5.32 -16.17
CA SER A 116 -10.45 -4.15 -16.66
C SER A 116 -11.23 -3.56 -17.84
N SER A 117 -11.93 -2.46 -17.58
CA SER A 117 -12.41 -1.50 -18.58
C SER A 117 -12.60 -0.18 -17.83
N GLY A 118 -12.02 0.90 -18.37
CA GLY A 118 -11.81 2.16 -17.66
C GLY A 118 -13.00 2.67 -16.83
N GLY A 119 -12.74 2.98 -15.56
CA GLY A 119 -13.77 3.48 -14.65
C GLY A 119 -13.49 3.37 -13.14
N ASP A 120 -12.24 3.19 -12.71
CA ASP A 120 -11.92 2.92 -11.29
C ASP A 120 -11.42 4.14 -10.50
N ALA A 121 -11.54 5.34 -11.07
CA ALA A 121 -11.28 6.61 -10.39
C ALA A 121 -11.89 6.68 -8.98
N PRO A 122 -13.14 6.24 -8.71
CA PRO A 122 -13.68 6.26 -7.34
C PRO A 122 -13.04 5.23 -6.42
N ASP A 123 -12.55 4.08 -6.90
CA ASP A 123 -11.86 3.12 -6.03
C ASP A 123 -10.44 3.55 -5.74
N LEU A 124 -9.72 4.07 -6.75
CA LEU A 124 -8.37 4.61 -6.56
C LEU A 124 -8.38 5.84 -5.64
N VAL A 125 -9.31 6.78 -5.83
CA VAL A 125 -9.48 7.93 -4.93
C VAL A 125 -9.72 7.45 -3.49
N ARG A 126 -10.66 6.52 -3.27
CA ARG A 126 -10.98 6.00 -1.94
C ARG A 126 -9.83 5.22 -1.33
N LEU A 127 -9.09 4.49 -2.15
CA LEU A 127 -7.90 3.76 -1.74
C LEU A 127 -6.78 4.72 -1.31
N VAL A 128 -6.51 5.76 -2.11
CA VAL A 128 -5.50 6.77 -1.82
C VAL A 128 -5.86 7.56 -0.58
N ASP A 129 -7.11 8.02 -0.44
CA ASP A 129 -7.57 8.74 0.75
C ASP A 129 -7.45 7.88 2.03
N ALA A 130 -7.88 6.61 1.96
CA ALA A 130 -7.76 5.70 3.08
C ALA A 130 -6.28 5.39 3.41
N ALA A 131 -5.44 5.20 2.39
CA ALA A 131 -4.01 4.96 2.57
C ALA A 131 -3.31 6.17 3.18
N ALA A 132 -3.59 7.37 2.67
CA ALA A 132 -3.09 8.64 3.19
C ALA A 132 -3.50 8.84 4.65
N THR A 133 -4.77 8.60 4.96
CA THR A 133 -5.28 8.68 6.34
C THR A 133 -4.52 7.75 7.30
N GLU A 134 -4.32 6.48 6.94
CA GLU A 134 -3.61 5.54 7.81
C GLU A 134 -2.11 5.85 7.91
N CYS A 135 -1.50 6.32 6.83
CA CYS A 135 -0.12 6.80 6.84
C CYS A 135 0.05 7.99 7.80
N HIS A 136 -0.84 8.97 7.70
CA HIS A 136 -0.87 10.13 8.58
C HIS A 136 -1.04 9.70 10.05
N ARG A 137 -1.97 8.79 10.33
CA ARG A 137 -2.21 8.25 11.69
C ARG A 137 -0.98 7.56 12.27
N VAL A 138 -0.27 6.76 11.48
CA VAL A 138 0.98 6.11 11.90
C VAL A 138 2.05 7.16 12.19
N ARG A 139 2.20 8.17 11.34
CA ARG A 139 3.13 9.29 11.55
C ARG A 139 2.83 10.02 12.86
N LEU A 140 1.57 10.38 13.10
CA LEU A 140 1.14 11.02 14.35
C LEU A 140 1.39 10.14 15.58
N SER A 141 1.12 8.84 15.47
CA SER A 141 1.38 7.87 16.55
C SER A 141 2.87 7.78 16.88
N ARG A 142 3.74 7.77 15.87
CA ARG A 142 5.21 7.77 16.05
C ARG A 142 5.70 9.07 16.67
N ALA A 143 5.20 10.22 16.22
CA ALA A 143 5.54 11.51 16.81
C ALA A 143 5.13 11.58 18.29
N ARG A 144 3.92 11.12 18.64
CA ARG A 144 3.45 11.02 20.03
C ARG A 144 4.29 10.08 20.88
N ALA A 145 4.70 8.94 20.35
CA ALA A 145 5.58 8.01 21.04
C ALA A 145 6.97 8.61 21.27
N GLY A 146 7.51 9.36 20.31
CA GLY A 146 8.76 10.11 20.45
C GLY A 146 8.69 11.18 21.55
N LEU A 147 7.61 11.97 21.58
CA LEU A 147 7.37 12.95 22.65
C LEU A 147 7.28 12.30 24.04
N ARG A 148 6.62 11.14 24.17
CA ARG A 148 6.54 10.41 25.45
C ARG A 148 7.90 9.88 25.90
N LYS A 149 8.74 9.41 24.98
CA LYS A 149 10.13 9.01 25.28
C LYS A 149 11.02 10.20 25.63
N GLY A 150 10.70 11.39 25.12
CA GLY A 150 11.39 12.64 25.40
C GLY A 150 10.86 13.42 26.62
N SER A 151 9.83 12.92 27.32
CA SER A 151 9.34 13.54 28.55
C SER A 151 10.26 13.12 29.70
N PRO A 152 11.04 14.05 30.29
CA PRO A 152 11.98 13.70 31.33
C PRO A 152 11.20 13.38 32.62
N ALA A 153 11.45 12.22 33.20
CA ALA A 153 11.20 11.96 34.62
C ALA A 153 12.19 12.75 35.51
N ASP A 154 12.56 13.97 35.09
CA ASP A 154 13.66 14.79 35.60
C ASP A 154 13.14 16.20 35.93
N GLN A 155 11.94 16.29 36.50
CA GLN A 155 11.58 17.43 37.33
C GLN A 155 12.05 17.12 38.75
N PRO A 156 13.20 17.62 39.21
CA PRO A 156 13.49 17.62 40.62
C PRO A 156 12.43 18.47 41.30
N LEU A 157 11.74 17.86 42.27
CA LEU A 157 10.80 18.51 43.18
C LEU A 157 11.54 19.61 43.94
N ALA A 158 11.61 20.81 43.38
CA ALA A 158 11.98 22.01 44.11
C ALA A 158 10.69 22.61 44.70
N PHE A 159 10.25 22.05 45.82
CA PHE A 159 9.45 22.80 46.79
C PHE A 159 10.44 23.47 47.74
N SER A 160 10.41 24.80 47.80
CA SER A 160 10.98 25.62 48.87
C SER A 160 9.90 26.53 49.39
#